data_AF-A0ABD3DB60-F1
#
_entry.id   AF-A0ABD3DB60-F1
#
_cell.length_a   1.000
_cell.length_b   1.000
_cell.length_c   1.000
_cell.angle_alpha   90.00
_cell.angle_beta   90.00
_cell.angle_gamma   90.00
#
_symmetry.space_group_name_H-M   'P 1'
#
loop_
_entity.id
_entity.type
_entity.pdbx_description
1 polymer ?
#
loop_
_entity_poly.entity_id
_entity_poly.type
_entity_poly.pdbx_seq_one_letter_code
_entity_poly.pdbx_strand_id
1 'polypeptide(L)'
;MLLLLQRSNNCMLGMGSGQPNRLESWRIAMLKAGDEIKEAALASDAFFPFAWNDAVEEICKSGDSVIAEPGGSIRDADAIDCCNKPQIN
;
A
#
# COMPACT_ATOMS: atom_id res chain seq x y z
N MET A 1 -8.08 -1.10 6.80
CA MET A 1 -6.91 -0.72 7.63
C MET A 1 -5.67 -0.99 6.80
N LEU A 2 -4.76 -0.01 6.72
CA LEU A 2 -3.45 -0.16 6.08
C LEU A 2 -2.34 0.05 7.10
N LEU A 3 -1.34 -0.82 7.05
CA LEU A 3 -0.22 -0.86 7.98
C LEU A 3 1.10 -0.84 7.23
N LEU A 4 1.96 0.12 7.53
CA LEU A 4 3.34 0.15 7.08
C LEU A 4 4.22 -0.49 8.15
N LEU A 5 4.98 -1.50 7.74
CA LEU A 5 5.90 -2.27 8.58
C LEU A 5 7.31 -2.14 8.04
N GLN A 6 8.27 -1.88 8.91
CA GLN A 6 9.67 -1.93 8.55
C GLN A 6 10.12 -3.38 8.36
N ARG A 7 10.76 -3.67 7.22
CA ARG A 7 11.14 -5.04 6.85
C ARG A 7 12.25 -5.65 7.73
N SER A 8 13.08 -4.83 8.36
CA SER A 8 14.27 -5.29 9.10
C SER A 8 13.97 -5.76 10.53
N ASN A 9 12.99 -5.16 11.20
CA ASN A 9 12.73 -5.36 12.63
C ASN A 9 11.24 -5.56 12.96
N ASN A 10 10.36 -5.61 11.95
CA ASN A 10 8.90 -5.73 12.10
C ASN A 10 8.26 -4.60 12.93
N CYS A 11 8.90 -3.43 13.02
CA CYS A 11 8.30 -2.27 13.67
C CYS A 11 7.22 -1.64 12.78
N MET A 12 6.13 -1.21 13.40
CA MET A 12 5.11 -0.43 12.71
C MET A 12 5.59 1.00 12.52
N LEU A 13 5.68 1.43 11.26
CA LEU A 13 6.07 2.78 10.86
C LEU A 13 4.85 3.70 10.76
N GLY A 14 3.72 3.16 10.29
CA GLY A 14 2.52 3.97 10.06
C GLY A 14 1.27 3.13 9.95
N MET A 15 0.14 3.72 10.32
CA MET A 15 -1.17 3.07 10.26
C MET A 15 -2.27 4.05 9.87
N GLY A 16 -3.02 3.68 8.83
CA GLY A 16 -4.25 4.35 8.41
C GLY A 16 -5.47 3.48 8.68
N SER A 17 -6.17 3.78 9.78
CA SER A 17 -7.40 3.08 10.18
C SER A 17 -8.63 3.99 10.11
N GLY A 18 -9.80 3.38 9.97
CA GLY A 18 -11.09 4.08 10.06
C GLY A 18 -11.43 4.97 8.86
N GLN A 19 -10.70 4.85 7.74
CA GLN A 19 -10.97 5.66 6.55
C GLN A 19 -12.02 5.02 5.64
N PRO A 20 -12.86 5.84 4.97
CA PRO A 20 -13.90 5.33 4.07
C PRO A 20 -13.32 4.72 2.79
N ASN A 21 -12.14 5.16 2.35
CA ASN A 21 -11.44 4.64 1.18
C ASN A 21 -9.99 4.25 1.50
N ARG A 22 -9.37 3.47 0.61
CA ARG A 22 -8.03 2.89 0.84
C ARG A 22 -6.93 3.90 0.56
N LEU A 23 -7.15 4.80 -0.38
CA LEU A 23 -6.24 5.90 -0.69
C LEU A 23 -5.93 6.78 0.52
N GLU A 24 -6.94 7.18 1.29
CA GLU A 24 -6.73 7.99 2.49
C GLU A 24 -6.09 7.19 3.62
N SER A 25 -6.44 5.90 3.77
CA SER A 25 -5.72 5.01 4.69
C SER A 25 -4.24 4.92 4.34
N TRP A 26 -3.90 4.85 3.05
CA TRP A 26 -2.52 4.84 2.56
C TRP A 26 -1.79 6.14 2.90
N ARG A 27 -2.36 7.30 2.55
CA ARG A 27 -1.76 8.62 2.79
C ARG A 27 -1.52 8.89 4.27
N ILE A 28 -2.44 8.50 5.15
CA ILE A 28 -2.26 8.62 6.60
C ILE A 28 -1.13 7.71 7.10
N ALA A 29 -1.03 6.49 6.58
CA ALA A 29 0.06 5.59 6.94
C ALA A 29 1.42 6.17 6.49
N MET A 30 1.53 6.65 5.25
CA MET A 30 2.73 7.31 4.74
C MET A 30 3.13 8.52 5.57
N LEU A 31 2.16 9.41 5.88
CA LEU A 31 2.42 10.62 6.66
C LEU A 31 2.99 10.29 8.05
N LYS A 32 2.54 9.19 8.66
CA LYS A 32 3.07 8.72 9.95
C LYS A 32 4.44 8.08 9.83
N ALA A 33 4.70 7.34 8.75
CA ALA A 33 5.98 6.67 8.50
C ALA A 33 7.11 7.63 8.14
N GLY A 34 6.79 8.78 7.52
CA GLY A 34 7.79 9.79 7.15
C GLY A 34 8.90 9.23 6.25
N ASP A 35 10.15 9.55 6.57
CA ASP A 35 11.32 9.14 5.78
C ASP A 35 11.67 7.65 5.91
N GLU A 36 11.10 6.94 6.90
CA GLU A 36 11.37 5.52 7.16
C GLU A 36 10.71 4.57 6.15
N ILE A 37 9.95 5.12 5.20
CA ILE A 37 9.16 4.37 4.22
C ILE A 37 10.02 3.56 3.22
N LYS A 38 11.26 3.96 2.95
CA LYS A 38 12.09 3.37 1.86
C LYS A 38 12.39 1.88 1.99
N GLU A 39 12.16 1.28 3.15
CA GLU A 39 12.31 -0.16 3.38
C GLU A 39 11.08 -0.79 4.05
N ALA A 40 9.91 -0.20 3.79
CA ALA A 40 8.66 -0.66 4.35
C ALA A 40 7.97 -1.72 3.48
N ALA A 41 7.14 -2.52 4.13
CA ALA A 41 6.15 -3.39 3.53
C ALA A 41 4.77 -2.92 3.97
N LEU A 42 3.79 -3.00 3.06
CA LEU A 42 2.42 -2.62 3.32
C LEU A 42 1.56 -3.86 3.55
N ALA A 43 0.80 -3.87 4.64
CA ALA A 43 -0.23 -4.86 4.90
C ALA A 43 -1.61 -4.21 4.86
N SER A 44 -2.54 -4.84 4.14
CA SER A 44 -3.96 -4.46 4.07
C SER A 44 -4.84 -5.54 4.70
N ASP A 45 -5.87 -5.13 5.43
CA ASP A 45 -6.90 -6.03 5.99
C ASP A 45 -7.99 -6.41 4.96
N ALA A 46 -8.01 -5.76 3.80
CA ALA A 46 -9.02 -5.92 2.76
C ALA A 46 -8.39 -5.76 1.37
N PHE A 47 -9.06 -6.29 0.35
CA PHE A 47 -8.63 -6.14 -1.04
C PHE A 47 -8.68 -4.68 -1.51
N PHE A 48 -7.87 -4.34 -2.51
CA PHE A 48 -7.99 -3.09 -3.26
C PHE A 48 -9.09 -3.16 -4.33
N PRO A 49 -10.08 -2.25 -4.31
CA PRO A 49 -11.19 -2.28 -5.28
C PRO A 49 -10.80 -1.77 -6.66
N PHE A 50 -9.80 -0.89 -6.74
CA PHE A 50 -9.33 -0.27 -7.98
C PHE A 50 -7.81 -0.19 -7.99
N ALA A 51 -7.22 -0.42 -9.16
CA ALA A 51 -5.77 -0.37 -9.34
C ALA A 51 -5.28 1.04 -9.76
N TRP A 52 -6.00 1.69 -10.68
CA TRP A 52 -5.64 2.96 -11.30
C TRP A 52 -6.35 4.14 -10.64
N ASN A 53 -5.64 5.26 -10.48
CA ASN A 53 -6.09 6.46 -9.75
C ASN A 53 -6.56 6.18 -8.31
N ASP A 54 -6.00 5.15 -7.66
CA ASP A 54 -6.31 4.76 -6.28
C ASP A 54 -5.01 4.34 -5.56
N ALA A 55 -5.15 3.79 -4.35
CA ALA A 55 -4.07 3.45 -3.44
C ALA A 55 -2.98 2.61 -4.12
N VAL A 56 -3.34 1.57 -4.89
CA VAL A 56 -2.35 0.65 -5.50
C VAL A 56 -1.35 1.42 -6.35
N GLU A 57 -1.82 2.32 -7.22
CA GLU A 57 -0.94 3.13 -8.07
C GLU A 57 -0.05 4.05 -7.25
N GLU A 58 -0.57 4.72 -6.20
CA GLU A 58 0.26 5.56 -5.32
C GLU A 58 1.32 4.74 -4.56
N ILE A 59 0.95 3.56 -4.05
CA ILE A 59 1.87 2.66 -3.33
C ILE A 59 2.97 2.16 -4.26
N CYS A 60 2.65 1.81 -5.50
CA CYS A 60 3.67 1.35 -6.42
C CYS A 60 4.64 2.47 -6.81
N LYS A 61 4.14 3.71 -6.93
CA LYS A 61 4.98 4.90 -7.22
C LYS A 61 5.86 5.31 -6.05
N SER A 62 5.47 5.05 -4.80
CA SER A 62 6.28 5.39 -3.63
C SER A 62 7.52 4.51 -3.47
N GLY A 63 7.61 3.38 -4.20
CA GLY A 63 8.73 2.45 -4.13
C GLY A 63 8.64 1.45 -2.96
N ASP A 64 7.50 1.40 -2.28
CA ASP A 64 7.23 0.46 -1.20
C ASP A 64 7.06 -0.95 -1.76
N SER A 65 8.03 -1.81 -1.47
CA SER A 65 8.35 -2.91 -2.38
C SER A 65 7.53 -4.18 -2.18
N VAL A 66 6.60 -4.23 -1.23
CA VAL A 66 5.72 -5.38 -1.03
C VAL A 66 4.36 -4.93 -0.50
N ILE A 67 3.30 -5.32 -1.19
CA ILE A 67 1.91 -5.22 -0.74
C ILE A 67 1.42 -6.62 -0.38
N ALA A 68 0.93 -6.79 0.85
CA ALA A 68 0.26 -8.00 1.30
C ALA A 68 -1.21 -7.70 1.60
N GLU A 69 -2.12 -8.41 0.95
CA GLU A 69 -3.56 -8.27 1.15
C GLU A 69 -4.28 -9.63 0.99
N PRO A 70 -5.52 -9.78 1.48
CA PRO A 70 -6.25 -11.05 1.41
C PRO A 70 -6.66 -11.46 -0.02
N GLY A 71 -6.75 -10.48 -0.94
CA GLY A 71 -7.37 -10.67 -2.25
C GLY A 71 -8.89 -10.86 -2.19
N GLY A 72 -9.49 -11.28 -3.29
CA GLY A 72 -10.93 -11.48 -3.45
C GLY A 72 -11.65 -10.36 -4.21
N SER A 73 -10.91 -9.38 -4.75
CA SER A 73 -11.49 -8.44 -5.71
C SER A 73 -11.68 -9.12 -7.05
N ILE A 74 -12.75 -8.77 -7.76
CA ILE A 74 -12.91 -9.12 -9.18
C ILE A 74 -11.75 -8.53 -10.01
N ARG A 75 -11.08 -7.51 -9.47
CA ARG A 75 -10.00 -6.75 -10.12
C ARG A 75 -8.61 -6.99 -9.52
N ASP A 76 -8.41 -8.08 -8.78
CA ASP A 76 -7.08 -8.40 -8.23
C ASP A 76 -6.00 -8.45 -9.31
N ALA A 77 -6.33 -8.96 -10.50
CA ALA A 77 -5.42 -8.98 -11.65
C ALA A 77 -4.96 -7.58 -12.07
N ASP A 78 -5.85 -6.59 -12.04
CA ASP A 78 -5.51 -5.20 -12.38
C ASP A 78 -4.51 -4.60 -11.37
N ALA A 79 -4.67 -4.95 -10.09
CA ALA A 79 -3.79 -4.50 -9.02
C ALA A 79 -2.38 -5.12 -9.17
N ILE A 80 -2.32 -6.43 -9.42
CA ILE A 80 -1.06 -7.15 -9.68
C ILE A 80 -0.35 -6.58 -10.92
N ASP A 81 -1.08 -6.33 -12.01
CA ASP A 81 -0.54 -5.74 -13.22
C ASP A 81 -0.04 -4.31 -12.98
N CYS A 82 -0.69 -3.54 -12.10
CA CYS A 82 -0.23 -2.22 -11.70
C CYS A 82 1.11 -2.29 -10.95
N CYS A 83 1.26 -3.23 -10.03
CA CYS A 83 2.50 -3.47 -9.28
C CYS A 83 3.65 -3.97 -10.17
N ASN A 84 3.35 -4.81 -11.17
CA ASN A 84 4.36 -5.41 -12.04
C ASN A 84 4.85 -4.47 -13.16
N LYS A 85 4.11 -3.40 -13.47
CA LYS A 85 4.53 -2.42 -14.46
C LYS A 85 5.79 -1.69 -13.97
N PRO A 86 6.79 -1.47 -14.85
CA PRO A 86 7.94 -0.65 -14.50
C PRO A 86 7.44 0.77 -14.17
N GLN A 87 7.67 1.18 -12.93
CA GLN A 87 7.38 2.52 -12.46
C GLN A 87 8.46 3.44 -13.06
N ILE A 88 8.10 4.17 -14.12
CA ILE A 88 8.98 5.15 -14.74
C ILE A 88 8.92 6.39 -13.85
N ASN A 89 9.97 6.58 -13.03
CA ASN A 89 10.20 7.80 -12.24
C ASN A 89 10.57 8.99 -13.14
#